data_AF-A0A9P6AB44-F1
#
_entry.id   AF-A0A9P6AB44-F1
#
_cell.length_a   1.000
_cell.length_b   1.000
_cell.length_c   1.000
_cell.angle_alpha   90.00
_cell.angle_beta   90.00
_cell.angle_gamma   90.00
#
_symmetry.space_group_name_H-M   'P 1'
#
loop_
_entity.id
_entity.type
_entity.pdbx_description
1 polymer ?
#
loop_
_entity_poly.entity_id
_entity_poly.type
_entity_poly.pdbx_seq_one_letter_code
_entity_poly.pdbx_strand_id
1 'polypeptide(L)'
;MDELDNLLVRLGIEPNFDFLGKSWGGMLASTHAALSRPEGMTHLIIANSPASMALWVKSASILFDGLPDEVKEGLSRLEKEGKYKAEEYQDGMSVFYKKYVCRLDPWPEEVLEAFQVTG
;
A
#
# COMPACT_ATOMS: atom_id res chain seq x y z
N MET A 1 -4.98 6.44 -17.80
CA MET A 1 -5.29 5.04 -17.45
C MET A 1 -4.64 4.08 -18.45
N ASP A 2 -3.66 4.58 -19.18
CA ASP A 2 -3.40 4.13 -20.54
C ASP A 2 -2.71 2.76 -20.56
N GLU A 3 -1.93 2.46 -19.53
CA GLU A 3 -1.29 1.15 -19.36
C GLU A 3 -2.31 0.04 -19.07
N LEU A 4 -3.26 0.28 -18.17
CA LEU A 4 -4.31 -0.70 -17.84
C LEU A 4 -5.20 -0.96 -19.07
N ASP A 5 -5.68 0.12 -19.70
CA ASP A 5 -6.53 0.02 -20.89
C ASP A 5 -5.81 -0.72 -22.02
N ASN A 6 -4.52 -0.42 -22.23
CA ASN A 6 -3.70 -1.15 -23.18
C ASN A 6 -3.61 -2.64 -22.84
N LEU A 7 -3.37 -2.99 -21.58
CA LEU A 7 -3.24 -4.38 -21.15
C LEU A 7 -4.54 -5.17 -21.39
N LEU A 8 -5.69 -4.61 -21.02
CA LEU A 8 -7.00 -5.25 -21.19
C LEU A 8 -7.28 -5.55 -22.68
N VAL A 9 -6.98 -4.58 -23.56
CA VAL A 9 -7.13 -4.75 -25.01
C VAL A 9 -6.14 -5.79 -25.55
N ARG A 10 -4.87 -5.74 -25.14
CA ARG A 10 -3.83 -6.64 -25.66
C ARG A 10 -4.02 -8.09 -25.20
N LEU A 11 -4.62 -8.30 -24.04
CA LEU A 11 -5.02 -9.62 -23.56
C LEU A 11 -6.39 -10.07 -24.07
N GLY A 12 -7.17 -9.19 -24.70
CA GLY A 12 -8.50 -9.50 -25.25
C GLY A 12 -9.58 -9.74 -24.18
N ILE A 13 -9.38 -9.23 -22.96
CA ILE A 13 -10.30 -9.41 -21.83
C ILE A 13 -11.10 -8.15 -21.50
N GLU A 14 -10.85 -7.04 -22.21
CA GLU A 14 -11.60 -5.79 -22.06
C GLU A 14 -13.14 -5.96 -22.03
N PRO A 15 -13.76 -6.85 -22.84
CA PRO A 15 -15.21 -7.02 -22.81
C PRO A 15 -15.77 -7.67 -21.54
N ASN A 16 -14.94 -8.35 -20.74
CA ASN A 16 -15.38 -8.99 -19.49
C ASN A 16 -14.19 -9.26 -18.55
N PHE A 17 -14.07 -8.47 -17.49
CA PHE A 17 -13.06 -8.67 -16.46
C PHE A 17 -13.54 -8.24 -15.07
N ASP A 18 -12.89 -8.78 -14.04
CA ASP A 18 -13.00 -8.31 -12.67
C ASP A 18 -11.74 -7.54 -12.30
N PHE A 19 -11.90 -6.41 -11.59
CA PHE A 19 -10.78 -5.60 -11.16
C PHE A 19 -10.59 -5.69 -9.65
N LEU A 20 -9.52 -6.37 -9.23
CA LEU A 20 -9.02 -6.32 -7.85
C LEU A 20 -7.90 -5.29 -7.72
N GLY A 21 -8.13 -4.26 -6.91
CA GLY A 21 -7.13 -3.26 -6.56
C GLY A 21 -6.72 -3.37 -5.09
N LYS A 22 -5.41 -3.54 -4.83
CA LYS A 22 -4.85 -3.60 -3.48
C LYS A 22 -3.94 -2.40 -3.16
N SER A 23 -4.06 -1.85 -1.95
CA SER A 23 -3.30 -0.66 -1.51
C SER A 23 -3.49 0.54 -2.46
N TRP A 24 -2.43 0.98 -3.16
CA TRP A 24 -2.58 2.01 -4.19
C TRP A 24 -3.46 1.53 -5.37
N GLY A 25 -3.39 0.23 -5.70
CA GLY A 25 -4.17 -0.35 -6.78
C GLY A 25 -5.68 -0.20 -6.58
N GLY A 26 -6.19 -0.17 -5.33
CA GLY A 26 -7.61 0.08 -5.08
C GLY A 26 -8.02 1.53 -5.31
N MET A 27 -7.12 2.49 -5.07
CA MET A 27 -7.34 3.89 -5.44
C MET A 27 -7.39 4.06 -6.96
N LEU A 28 -6.46 3.41 -7.67
CA LEU A 28 -6.42 3.38 -9.12
C LEU A 28 -7.70 2.76 -9.69
N ALA A 29 -8.09 1.59 -9.18
CA ALA A 29 -9.29 0.88 -9.63
C ALA A 29 -10.57 1.68 -9.36
N SER A 30 -10.67 2.34 -8.20
CA SER A 30 -11.79 3.24 -7.88
C SER A 30 -11.86 4.42 -8.84
N THR A 31 -10.70 5.01 -9.18
CA THR A 31 -10.61 6.12 -10.13
C THR A 31 -11.01 5.66 -11.54
N HIS A 32 -10.57 4.47 -11.96
CA HIS A 32 -10.98 3.88 -13.23
C HIS A 32 -12.50 3.72 -13.34
N ALA A 33 -13.07 3.09 -12.32
CA ALA A 33 -14.49 2.77 -12.27
C ALA A 33 -15.33 4.04 -12.32
N ALA A 34 -14.95 5.07 -11.56
CA ALA A 34 -15.71 6.31 -11.46
C ALA A 34 -15.62 7.19 -12.72
N LEU A 35 -14.42 7.29 -13.31
CA LEU A 35 -14.15 8.22 -14.42
C LEU A 35 -14.34 7.60 -15.80
N SER A 36 -13.85 6.38 -16.01
CA SER A 36 -13.87 5.71 -17.32
C SER A 36 -15.14 4.88 -17.52
N ARG A 37 -15.73 4.34 -16.44
CA ARG A 37 -16.92 3.47 -16.46
C ARG A 37 -16.85 2.39 -17.55
N PRO A 38 -15.79 1.56 -17.58
CA PRO A 38 -15.61 0.55 -18.61
C PRO A 38 -16.78 -0.44 -18.62
N GLU A 39 -17.41 -0.65 -19.78
CA GLU A 39 -18.60 -1.52 -19.90
C GLU A 39 -18.30 -2.98 -19.55
N GLY A 40 -17.09 -3.45 -19.85
CA GLY A 40 -16.69 -4.84 -19.59
C GLY A 40 -16.24 -5.14 -18.16
N MET A 41 -16.22 -4.16 -17.25
CA MET A 41 -15.86 -4.41 -15.85
C MET A 41 -17.08 -4.90 -15.06
N THR A 42 -17.07 -6.16 -14.65
CA THR A 42 -18.20 -6.81 -13.97
C THR A 42 -18.16 -6.58 -12.46
N HIS A 43 -16.99 -6.73 -11.83
CA HIS A 43 -16.81 -6.50 -10.40
C HIS A 43 -15.59 -5.62 -10.11
N LEU A 44 -15.71 -4.82 -9.05
CA LEU A 44 -14.62 -4.04 -8.46
C LEU A 44 -14.39 -4.50 -7.02
N ILE A 45 -13.17 -4.96 -6.71
CA ILE A 45 -12.74 -5.36 -5.37
C ILE A 45 -11.69 -4.37 -4.88
N ILE A 46 -12.01 -3.63 -3.83
CA ILE A 46 -11.09 -2.69 -3.17
C ILE A 46 -10.53 -3.37 -1.92
N ALA A 47 -9.30 -3.87 -2.01
CA ALA A 47 -8.63 -4.59 -0.94
C ALA A 47 -7.63 -3.69 -0.21
N ASN A 48 -7.83 -3.45 1.10
CA ASN A 48 -6.87 -2.76 1.96
C ASN A 48 -6.40 -1.39 1.41
N SER A 49 -7.32 -0.62 0.82
CA SER A 49 -6.99 0.61 0.09
C SER A 49 -7.74 1.81 0.67
N PRO A 50 -7.10 2.97 0.86
CA PRO A 50 -7.80 4.17 1.31
C PRO A 50 -8.58 4.83 0.16
N ALA A 51 -9.71 5.47 0.48
CA ALA A 51 -10.42 6.35 -0.47
C ALA A 51 -9.86 7.79 -0.47
N SER A 52 -8.97 8.13 0.47
CA SER A 52 -8.36 9.45 0.60
C SER A 52 -7.00 9.35 1.29
N MET A 53 -5.97 9.94 0.67
CA MET A 53 -4.64 9.99 1.28
C MET A 53 -4.59 10.86 2.53
N ALA A 54 -5.41 11.91 2.62
CA ALA A 54 -5.48 12.73 3.84
C ALA A 54 -6.02 11.90 5.03
N LEU A 55 -7.05 11.08 4.80
CA LEU A 55 -7.56 10.16 5.81
C LEU A 55 -6.57 9.03 6.12
N TRP A 56 -5.86 8.53 5.10
CA TRP A 56 -4.79 7.55 5.30
C TRP A 56 -3.68 8.08 6.20
N VAL A 57 -3.15 9.28 5.93
CA VAL A 57 -2.10 9.90 6.75
C VAL A 57 -2.56 10.09 8.20
N LYS A 58 -3.79 10.59 8.40
CA LYS A 58 -4.37 10.70 9.75
C LYS A 58 -4.45 9.34 10.45
N SER A 59 -4.86 8.30 9.73
CA SER A 59 -4.99 6.95 10.27
C SER A 59 -3.62 6.35 10.62
N ALA A 60 -2.63 6.53 9.74
CA ALA A 60 -1.26 6.09 9.96
C ALA A 60 -0.65 6.78 11.20
N SER A 61 -0.88 8.08 11.39
CA SER A 61 -0.46 8.81 12.60
C SER A 61 -1.05 8.18 13.88
N ILE A 62 -2.35 7.86 13.89
CA ILE A 62 -2.99 7.21 15.04
C ILE A 62 -2.37 5.83 15.33
N LEU A 63 -2.09 5.05 14.28
CA LEU A 63 -1.44 3.74 14.43
C LEU A 63 0.00 3.85 14.92
N PHE A 64 0.71 4.88 14.46
CA PHE A 64 2.06 5.20 14.89
C PHE A 64 2.09 5.62 16.36
N ASP A 65 1.16 6.47 16.80
CA ASP A 65 1.03 6.88 18.21
C ASP A 65 0.77 5.69 19.16
N GLY A 66 0.18 4.60 18.63
CA GLY A 66 -0.06 3.34 19.34
C GLY A 66 1.14 2.37 19.38
N LEU A 67 2.32 2.78 18.92
CA LEU A 67 3.58 2.04 19.11
C LEU A 67 4.19 2.29 20.50
N PRO A 68 5.11 1.42 20.97
CA PRO A 68 5.87 1.67 22.20
C PRO A 68 6.62 3.02 22.15
N ASP A 69 6.69 3.72 23.29
CA ASP A 69 7.26 5.08 23.35
C ASP A 69 8.72 5.13 22.87
N GLU A 70 9.55 4.16 23.27
CA GLU A 70 10.94 4.05 22.81
C GLU A 70 11.06 3.96 21.28
N VAL A 71 10.19 3.19 20.63
CA VAL A 71 10.16 3.03 19.17
C VAL A 71 9.73 4.35 18.51
N LYS A 72 8.68 5.00 19.02
CA LYS A 72 8.18 6.28 18.47
C LYS A 72 9.21 7.39 18.58
N GLU A 73 9.87 7.51 19.73
CA GLU A 73 10.89 8.53 20.00
C GLU A 73 12.12 8.33 19.10
N GLY A 74 12.60 7.09 18.99
CA GLY A 74 13.70 6.72 18.09
C GLY A 74 13.40 7.05 16.63
N LEU A 75 12.24 6.60 16.13
CA LEU A 75 11.80 6.89 14.76
C LEU A 75 11.66 8.39 14.52
N SER A 76 10.95 9.12 15.39
CA SER A 76 10.73 10.56 15.25
C SER A 76 12.04 11.37 15.24
N ARG A 77 13.04 10.94 16.02
CA ARG A 77 14.38 11.54 16.02
C ARG A 77 15.08 11.30 14.67
N LEU A 78 15.10 10.06 14.20
CA LEU A 78 15.77 9.69 12.94
C LEU A 78 15.10 10.33 11.72
N GLU A 79 13.77 10.49 11.72
CA GLU A 79 13.04 11.22 10.66
C GLU A 79 13.45 12.70 10.62
N LYS A 80 13.51 13.37 11.78
CA LYS A 80 13.97 14.78 11.87
C LYS A 80 15.41 14.95 11.38
N GLU A 81 16.25 13.94 11.58
CA GLU A 81 17.63 13.91 11.09
C GLU A 81 17.74 13.45 9.62
N GLY A 82 16.64 13.03 8.99
CA GLY A 82 16.63 12.50 7.63
C GLY A 82 17.31 11.13 7.46
N LYS A 83 17.48 10.39 8.56
CA LYS A 83 18.24 9.12 8.62
C LYS A 83 17.37 7.88 8.35
N TYR A 84 16.64 7.89 7.25
CA TYR A 84 15.72 6.80 6.90
C TYR A 84 16.40 5.46 6.59
N LYS A 85 17.71 5.47 6.27
CA LYS A 85 18.48 4.25 5.95
C LYS A 85 19.27 3.67 7.14
N ALA A 86 19.17 4.31 8.31
CA ALA A 86 19.82 3.78 9.52
C ALA A 86 19.17 2.44 9.91
N GLU A 87 19.97 1.47 10.36
CA GLU A 87 19.49 0.18 10.85
C GLU A 87 18.44 0.35 11.95
N GLU A 88 18.71 1.25 12.91
CA GLU A 88 17.76 1.63 13.98
C GLU A 88 16.40 2.12 13.43
N TYR A 89 16.39 2.85 12.31
CA TYR A 89 15.15 3.29 11.68
C TYR A 89 14.39 2.12 11.05
N GLN A 90 15.11 1.25 10.35
CA GLN A 90 14.53 0.07 9.69
C GLN A 90 13.96 -0.91 10.73
N ASP A 91 14.66 -1.13 11.83
CA ASP A 91 14.20 -1.96 12.95
C ASP A 91 12.96 -1.38 13.63
N GLY A 92 12.96 -0.07 13.89
CA GLY A 92 11.79 0.63 14.43
C GLY A 92 10.58 0.52 13.51
N MET A 93 10.76 0.73 12.20
CA MET A 93 9.70 0.59 11.20
C MET A 93 9.22 -0.86 11.05
N SER A 94 10.10 -1.84 11.26
CA SER A 94 9.75 -3.27 11.26
C SER A 94 8.68 -3.58 12.32
N VAL A 95 8.71 -2.93 13.49
CA VAL A 95 7.66 -3.06 14.51
C VAL A 95 6.30 -2.61 13.97
N PHE A 96 6.26 -1.48 13.25
CA PHE A 96 5.04 -0.98 12.62
C PHE A 96 4.53 -1.94 11.53
N TYR A 97 5.43 -2.40 10.65
CA TYR A 97 5.08 -3.30 9.54
C TYR A 97 4.59 -4.67 10.02
N LYS A 98 5.23 -5.26 11.03
CA LYS A 98 4.80 -6.54 11.62
C LYS A 98 3.40 -6.45 12.22
N LYS A 99 3.02 -5.28 12.74
CA LYS A 99 1.72 -5.09 13.38
C LYS A 99 0.61 -4.77 12.39
N TYR A 100 0.89 -3.92 11.40
CA TYR A 100 -0.14 -3.29 10.56
C TYR A 100 -0.03 -3.57 9.05
N VAL A 101 1.05 -4.20 8.57
CA VAL A 101 1.23 -4.57 7.16
C VAL A 101 1.17 -6.08 6.95
N CYS A 102 2.07 -6.85 7.58
CA CYS A 102 2.08 -8.31 7.50
C CYS A 102 2.39 -8.91 8.87
N ARG A 103 1.47 -9.72 9.39
CA ARG A 103 1.53 -10.28 10.75
C ARG A 103 2.11 -11.69 10.82
N LEU A 104 2.43 -12.29 9.68
CA LEU A 104 3.04 -13.62 9.64
C LEU A 104 4.48 -13.54 10.16
N ASP A 105 4.94 -14.61 10.79
CA ASP A 105 6.33 -14.74 11.23
C ASP A 105 6.77 -16.20 11.01
N PRO A 106 7.68 -16.47 10.05
CA PRO A 106 8.39 -15.50 9.21
C PRO A 106 7.47 -14.80 8.19
N TRP A 107 7.92 -13.64 7.68
CA TRP A 107 7.26 -13.01 6.53
C TRP A 107 7.37 -13.90 5.28
N PRO A 108 6.32 -13.98 4.45
CA PRO A 108 6.40 -14.65 3.15
C PRO A 108 7.49 -14.06 2.26
N GLU A 109 8.05 -14.88 1.38
CA GLU A 109 9.11 -14.48 0.45
C GLU A 109 8.68 -13.29 -0.42
N GLU A 110 7.44 -13.30 -0.91
CA GLU A 110 6.88 -12.25 -1.76
C GLU A 110 6.79 -10.90 -1.03
N VAL A 111 6.61 -10.91 0.30
CA VAL A 111 6.63 -9.70 1.12
C VAL A 111 8.05 -9.17 1.27
N LEU A 112 9.03 -10.06 1.46
CA LEU A 112 10.44 -9.69 1.56
C LEU A 112 10.96 -9.10 0.24
N GLU A 113 10.65 -9.73 -0.89
CA GLU A 113 10.99 -9.23 -2.23
C GLU A 113 10.40 -7.84 -2.47
N ALA A 114 9.13 -7.62 -2.09
CA ALA A 114 8.47 -6.33 -2.26
C ALA A 114 9.21 -5.19 -1.52
N PHE A 115 9.76 -5.44 -0.33
CA PHE A 115 10.51 -4.44 0.41
C PHE A 115 11.91 -4.18 -0.18
N GLN A 116 12.53 -5.17 -0.84
CA GLN A 116 13.85 -5.01 -1.46
C GLN A 116 13.82 -4.08 -2.69
N VAL A 117 12.73 -4.09 -3.46
CA VAL A 117 12.60 -3.29 -4.69
C VAL A 117 12.28 -1.81 -4.39
N THR A 118 11.90 -1.49 -3.15
CA THR A 118 11.45 -0.15 -2.72
C THR A 118 12.43 0.63 -1.82
N GLY A 119 13.64 0.12 -1.56
CA GLY A 119 14.63 0.70 -0.62
C GLY A 119 15.87 1.36 -1.24
#